data_AF-Q0FSR1-F1
#
_entry.id   AF-Q0FSR1-F1
#
_cell.length_a   1.000
_cell.length_b   1.000
_cell.length_c   1.000
_cell.angle_alpha   90.00
_cell.angle_beta   90.00
_cell.angle_gamma   90.00
#
_symmetry.space_group_name_H-M   'P 1'
#
loop_
_entity.id
_entity.type
_entity.pdbx_description
1 polymer ?
#
loop_
_entity_poly.entity_id
_entity_poly.type
_entity_poly.pdbx_seq_one_letter_code
_entity_poly.pdbx_strand_id
1 'polypeptide(L)'
;MPRARNPKATFSATVAGAEALKGHGAAGQLRVGDPADLILLDPLAPNLRPVIDGFGVVAHSASAGNVTDVMVQGAWLIRDRKPTRVNAAEVVAEAQRVAEGLWARAEAG
;
A
#
# COMPACT_ATOMS: atom_id res chain seq x y z
N MET A 1 -7.77 18.06 -21.53
CA MET A 1 -7.21 17.31 -20.38
C MET A 1 -5.75 17.00 -20.70
N PRO A 2 -4.76 17.40 -19.89
CA PRO A 2 -3.38 16.97 -20.12
C PRO A 2 -3.35 15.44 -20.01
N ARG A 3 -2.84 14.76 -21.05
CA ARG A 3 -2.57 13.32 -20.97
C ARG A 3 -1.52 13.09 -19.88
N ALA A 4 -1.76 12.12 -19.02
CA ALA A 4 -0.85 11.78 -17.94
C ALA A 4 0.53 11.44 -18.51
N ARG A 5 1.55 12.17 -18.06
CA ARG A 5 2.93 12.05 -18.56
C ARG A 5 3.67 11.12 -17.63
N ASN A 6 3.63 9.81 -17.95
CA ASN A 6 4.46 8.73 -17.40
C ASN A 6 3.85 7.87 -16.25
N PRO A 7 2.92 6.94 -16.57
CA PRO A 7 2.37 6.00 -15.58
C PRO A 7 3.30 4.84 -15.23
N LYS A 8 4.56 4.80 -15.72
CA LYS A 8 5.41 3.59 -15.64
C LYS A 8 5.59 3.08 -14.22
N ALA A 9 5.88 3.95 -13.26
CA ALA A 9 6.09 3.55 -11.88
C ALA A 9 4.82 2.92 -11.27
N THR A 10 3.67 3.57 -11.46
CA THR A 10 2.37 3.05 -10.98
C THR A 10 2.00 1.76 -11.70
N PHE A 11 2.20 1.68 -13.02
CA PHE A 11 1.93 0.49 -13.82
C PHE A 11 2.79 -0.71 -13.38
N SER A 12 4.09 -0.49 -13.15
CA SER A 12 4.99 -1.53 -12.63
C SER A 12 4.58 -2.01 -11.24
N ALA A 13 4.12 -1.10 -10.39
CA ALA A 13 3.67 -1.41 -9.03
C ALA A 13 2.27 -2.04 -8.97
N THR A 14 1.51 -2.06 -10.08
CA THR A 14 0.17 -2.65 -10.14
C THR A 14 0.07 -3.73 -11.21
N VAL A 15 -0.25 -3.37 -12.45
CA VAL A 15 -0.54 -4.31 -13.55
C VAL A 15 0.65 -5.21 -13.86
N ALA A 16 1.84 -4.64 -14.10
CA ALA A 16 2.99 -5.47 -14.48
C ALA A 16 3.42 -6.40 -13.33
N GLY A 17 3.29 -5.94 -12.08
CA GLY A 17 3.55 -6.77 -10.90
C GLY A 17 2.56 -7.93 -10.79
N ALA A 18 1.28 -7.69 -11.08
CA ALA A 18 0.24 -8.72 -11.09
C ALA A 18 0.45 -9.74 -12.23
N GLU A 19 0.80 -9.28 -13.44
CA GLU A 19 1.12 -10.14 -14.59
C GLU A 19 2.34 -11.03 -14.35
N ALA A 20 3.33 -10.55 -13.58
CA ALA A 20 4.52 -11.32 -13.23
C ALA A 20 4.23 -12.49 -12.27
N LEU A 21 3.09 -12.47 -11.57
CA LEU A 21 2.71 -13.49 -10.57
C LEU A 21 1.64 -14.44 -11.13
N LYS A 22 1.94 -15.75 -11.09
CA LYS A 22 1.02 -16.79 -11.58
C LYS A 22 -0.33 -16.73 -10.87
N GLY A 23 -1.41 -16.61 -11.62
CA GLY A 23 -2.79 -16.59 -11.10
C GLY A 23 -3.27 -15.20 -10.65
N HIS A 24 -2.45 -14.16 -10.78
CA HIS A 24 -2.81 -12.80 -10.35
C HIS A 24 -3.05 -11.82 -11.51
N GLY A 25 -3.01 -12.26 -12.77
CA GLY A 25 -3.15 -11.37 -13.94
C GLY A 25 -4.45 -10.58 -14.06
N ALA A 26 -5.47 -10.87 -13.23
CA ALA A 26 -6.68 -10.05 -13.12
C ALA A 26 -6.57 -8.91 -12.09
N ALA A 27 -5.52 -8.88 -11.27
CA ALA A 27 -5.28 -7.83 -10.26
C ALA A 27 -4.48 -6.65 -10.84
N GLY A 28 -4.40 -5.56 -10.07
CA GLY A 28 -3.58 -4.38 -10.42
C GLY A 28 -4.25 -3.38 -11.36
N GLN A 29 -5.51 -3.60 -11.74
CA GLN A 29 -6.32 -2.71 -12.56
C GLN A 29 -7.75 -2.55 -11.99
N LEU A 30 -8.40 -1.44 -12.32
CA LEU A 30 -9.78 -1.17 -11.92
C LEU A 30 -10.74 -1.49 -13.07
N ARG A 31 -11.25 -2.73 -13.10
CA ARG A 31 -12.21 -3.18 -14.11
C ARG A 31 -13.30 -4.05 -13.48
N VAL A 32 -14.48 -4.02 -14.09
CA VAL A 32 -15.60 -4.87 -13.64
C VAL A 32 -15.23 -6.34 -13.84
N GLY A 33 -15.42 -7.15 -12.80
CA GLY A 33 -15.09 -8.58 -12.78
C GLY A 33 -13.73 -8.90 -12.18
N ASP A 34 -12.85 -7.91 -12.04
CA ASP A 34 -11.55 -8.08 -11.39
C ASP A 34 -11.68 -8.03 -9.85
N PRO A 35 -10.70 -8.57 -9.11
CA PRO A 35 -10.65 -8.47 -7.66
C PRO A 35 -10.71 -7.01 -7.18
N ALA A 36 -11.48 -6.75 -6.13
CA ALA A 36 -11.55 -5.44 -5.49
C ALA A 36 -10.34 -5.22 -4.55
N ASP A 37 -9.17 -5.06 -5.16
CA ASP A 37 -7.90 -4.74 -4.51
C ASP A 37 -7.61 -3.24 -4.68
N LEU A 38 -7.88 -2.46 -3.63
CA LEU A 38 -7.89 -0.99 -3.69
C LEU A 38 -7.04 -0.39 -2.56
N ILE A 39 -6.39 0.73 -2.86
CA ILE A 39 -5.92 1.67 -1.84
C ILE A 39 -6.58 3.03 -2.06
N LEU A 40 -6.89 3.72 -0.97
CA LEU A 40 -7.32 5.12 -1.00
C LEU A 40 -6.19 5.98 -0.46
N LEU A 41 -5.94 7.11 -1.13
CA LEU A 41 -4.95 8.10 -0.72
C LEU A 41 -5.66 9.34 -0.20
N ASP A 42 -5.08 9.97 0.82
CA ASP A 42 -5.53 11.25 1.35
C ASP A 42 -5.37 12.35 0.28
N PRO A 43 -6.46 12.87 -0.28
CA PRO A 43 -6.39 13.83 -1.38
C PRO A 43 -5.97 15.23 -0.92
N LEU A 44 -5.85 15.46 0.39
CA LEU A 44 -5.48 16.75 0.98
C LEU A 44 -4.07 16.73 1.58
N ALA A 45 -3.38 15.59 1.53
CA ALA A 45 -2.02 15.49 2.04
C ALA A 45 -1.10 16.51 1.37
N PRO A 46 -0.33 17.33 2.12
CA PRO A 46 0.49 18.41 1.57
C PRO A 46 1.51 17.93 0.52
N ASN A 47 2.11 16.76 0.74
CA ASN A 47 3.07 16.17 -0.19
C ASN A 47 2.44 15.63 -1.49
N LEU A 48 1.11 15.60 -1.59
CA LEU A 48 0.39 15.24 -2.83
C LEU A 48 -0.21 16.46 -3.54
N ARG A 49 0.15 17.68 -3.12
CA ARG A 49 -0.38 18.92 -3.69
C ARG A 49 0.74 19.86 -4.16
N PRO A 50 0.50 20.64 -5.24
CA PRO A 50 -0.66 20.58 -6.14
C PRO A 50 -0.61 19.36 -7.08
N VAL A 51 -1.76 18.95 -7.63
CA VAL A 51 -1.82 17.81 -8.59
C VAL A 51 -1.74 18.35 -10.01
N ILE A 52 -0.56 18.24 -10.62
CA ILE A 52 -0.35 18.57 -12.05
C ILE A 52 -0.51 17.30 -12.91
N ASP A 53 0.03 16.18 -12.43
CA ASP A 53 -0.10 14.84 -13.00
C ASP A 53 -0.31 13.83 -11.86
N GLY A 54 -1.40 13.07 -11.93
CA GLY A 54 -1.79 12.13 -10.87
C GLY A 54 -0.80 10.98 -10.67
N PHE A 55 -0.22 10.45 -11.76
CA PHE A 55 0.75 9.36 -11.64
C PHE A 55 2.10 9.87 -11.16
N GLY A 56 2.60 10.99 -11.70
CA GLY A 56 3.86 11.59 -11.30
C GLY A 56 3.90 11.96 -9.82
N VAL A 57 2.83 12.58 -9.28
CA VAL A 57 2.78 12.94 -7.85
C VAL A 57 2.77 11.70 -6.95
N VAL A 58 2.08 10.64 -7.35
CA VAL A 58 2.08 9.38 -6.60
C VAL A 58 3.45 8.70 -6.67
N ALA A 59 4.06 8.64 -7.85
CA ALA A 59 5.35 7.98 -8.05
C ALA A 59 6.52 8.65 -7.32
N HIS A 60 6.51 9.97 -7.21
CA HIS A 60 7.67 10.74 -6.72
C HIS A 60 7.46 11.39 -5.35
N SER A 61 6.21 11.56 -4.91
CA SER A 61 5.93 12.34 -3.70
C SER A 61 5.09 11.57 -2.68
N ALA A 62 4.38 10.51 -3.07
CA ALA A 62 3.61 9.71 -2.12
C ALA A 62 4.49 8.88 -1.19
N SER A 63 3.93 8.56 -0.03
CA SER A 63 4.47 7.67 0.97
C SER A 63 3.35 6.80 1.55
N ALA A 64 3.70 5.76 2.31
CA ALA A 64 2.73 4.93 3.02
C ALA A 64 1.80 5.74 3.94
N GLY A 65 2.27 6.86 4.51
CA GLY A 65 1.46 7.74 5.36
C GLY A 65 0.30 8.44 4.63
N ASN A 66 0.33 8.46 3.30
CA ASN A 66 -0.77 8.99 2.50
C ASN A 66 -1.94 8.02 2.37
N VAL A 67 -1.75 6.73 2.63
CA VAL A 67 -2.83 5.73 2.50
C VAL A 67 -3.82 5.87 3.65
N THR A 68 -5.11 5.97 3.33
CA THR A 68 -6.20 6.02 4.31
C THR A 68 -6.88 4.67 4.48
N ASP A 69 -7.06 3.93 3.39
CA ASP A 69 -7.80 2.68 3.38
C ASP A 69 -7.16 1.68 2.44
N VAL A 70 -7.28 0.40 2.79
CA VAL A 70 -6.82 -0.73 1.99
C VAL A 70 -7.92 -1.78 1.97
N MET A 71 -8.35 -2.15 0.77
CA MET A 71 -9.28 -3.23 0.50
C MET A 71 -8.56 -4.34 -0.27
N VAL A 72 -8.80 -5.58 0.12
CA VAL A 72 -8.31 -6.76 -0.59
C VAL A 72 -9.49 -7.71 -0.80
N GLN A 73 -9.76 -8.07 -2.06
CA GLN A 73 -10.88 -8.91 -2.47
C GLN A 73 -12.22 -8.48 -1.84
N GLY A 74 -12.48 -7.17 -1.79
CA GLY A 74 -13.73 -6.63 -1.23
C GLY A 74 -13.73 -6.47 0.29
N ALA A 75 -12.72 -6.94 1.00
CA ALA A 75 -12.61 -6.82 2.45
C ALA A 75 -11.68 -5.67 2.86
N TRP A 76 -12.17 -4.77 3.71
CA TRP A 76 -11.35 -3.72 4.31
C TRP A 76 -10.34 -4.33 5.28
N LEU A 77 -9.05 -4.16 5.01
CA LEU A 77 -7.93 -4.54 5.89
C LEU A 77 -7.42 -3.34 6.71
N ILE A 78 -7.48 -2.16 6.11
CA ILE A 78 -7.24 -0.87 6.77
C ILE A 78 -8.41 0.04 6.42
N ARG A 79 -8.99 0.68 7.43
CA ARG A 79 -10.07 1.67 7.30
C ARG A 79 -9.76 2.87 8.18
N ASP A 80 -9.87 4.09 7.65
CA ASP A 80 -9.57 5.32 8.39
C ASP A 80 -8.19 5.28 9.09
N ARG A 81 -7.19 4.77 8.37
CA ARG A 81 -5.79 4.57 8.81
C ARG A 81 -5.61 3.56 9.95
N LYS A 82 -6.61 2.74 10.25
CA LYS A 82 -6.55 1.74 11.31
C LYS A 82 -6.70 0.32 10.75
N PRO A 83 -5.88 -0.65 11.19
CA PRO A 83 -6.10 -2.05 10.87
C PRO A 83 -7.45 -2.53 11.38
N THR A 84 -8.15 -3.36 10.59
CA THR A 84 -9.49 -3.87 10.93
C THR A 84 -9.47 -5.22 11.63
N ARG A 85 -8.33 -5.91 11.63
CA ARG A 85 -8.21 -7.32 12.07
C ARG A 85 -7.28 -7.55 13.25
N VAL A 86 -6.50 -6.55 13.64
CA VAL A 86 -5.48 -6.65 14.70
C VAL A 86 -5.44 -5.37 15.52
N ASN A 87 -5.06 -5.49 16.78
CA ASN A 87 -4.69 -4.33 17.59
C ASN A 87 -3.24 -3.94 17.27
N ALA A 88 -3.05 -2.77 16.66
CA ALA A 88 -1.73 -2.29 16.24
C ALA A 88 -0.75 -2.17 17.43
N ALA A 89 -1.22 -1.73 18.60
CA ALA A 89 -0.36 -1.56 19.77
C ALA A 89 0.15 -2.91 20.30
N GLU A 90 -0.72 -3.93 20.32
CA GLU A 90 -0.33 -5.29 20.72
C GLU A 90 0.68 -5.89 19.75
N VAL A 91 0.47 -5.72 18.44
CA VAL A 91 1.41 -6.21 17.40
C VAL A 91 2.79 -5.58 17.57
N VAL A 92 2.85 -4.26 17.82
CA VAL A 92 4.12 -3.55 18.03
C VAL A 92 4.82 -4.04 19.31
N ALA A 93 4.07 -4.17 20.41
CA ALA A 93 4.64 -4.65 21.68
C ALA A 93 5.19 -6.08 21.56
N GLU A 94 4.46 -6.96 20.88
CA GLU A 94 4.89 -8.34 20.65
C GLU A 94 6.13 -8.40 19.74
N ALA A 95 6.17 -7.61 18.67
CA ALA A 95 7.33 -7.54 17.80
C ALA A 95 8.59 -7.08 18.56
N GLN A 96 8.46 -6.08 19.43
CA GLN A 96 9.55 -5.60 20.29
C GLN A 96 10.05 -6.72 21.22
N ARG A 97 9.15 -7.42 21.90
CA ARG A 97 9.48 -8.53 22.79
C ARG A 97 10.23 -9.67 22.07
N VAL A 98 9.79 -10.00 20.85
CA VAL A 98 10.45 -11.02 20.01
C VAL A 98 11.85 -10.56 19.61
N ALA A 99 12.03 -9.29 19.23
CA ALA A 99 13.33 -8.74 18.87
C ALA A 99 14.32 -8.74 20.04
N GLU A 100 13.89 -8.35 21.24
CA GLU A 100 14.71 -8.41 22.46
C GLU A 100 15.16 -9.85 22.76
N GLY A 101 14.25 -10.81 22.64
CA GLY A 101 14.58 -12.22 22.81
C GLY A 101 15.57 -12.75 21.76
N LEU A 102 15.49 -12.27 20.52
CA LEU A 102 16.46 -12.61 19.47
C LEU A 102 17.84 -12.04 19.80
N TRP A 103 17.92 -10.78 20.26
CA TRP A 103 19.19 -10.17 20.61
C TRP A 103 19.88 -10.85 21.79
N ALA A 104 19.13 -11.14 22.86
CA ALA A 104 19.69 -11.84 24.02
C ALA A 104 20.30 -13.21 23.65
N ARG A 105 19.72 -13.93 22.69
CA ARG A 105 20.27 -15.21 22.20
C ARG A 105 21.51 -15.03 21.34
N ALA A 106 21.58 -13.95 20.57
CA ALA A 106 22.73 -13.65 19.73
C ALA A 106 23.96 -13.21 20.55
N GLU A 107 23.74 -12.57 21.70
CA GLU A 107 24.83 -12.17 22.62
C GLU A 107 25.31 -13.30 23.54
N ALA A 108 24.49 -14.33 23.75
CA ALA A 108 24.79 -15.46 24.62
C ALA A 108 25.54 -16.62 23.94
N GLY A 109 25.81 -16.51 22.63
CA GLY A 109 26.59 -17.48 21.84
C GLY A 109 27.82 -16.84 21.23
#